data_AF-A0A6M1UEW4-F1
#
_entry.id   AF-A0A6M1UEW4-F1
#
_cell.length_a   1.000
_cell.length_b   1.000
_cell.length_c   1.000
_cell.angle_alpha   90.00
_cell.angle_beta   90.00
_cell.angle_gamma   90.00
#
_symmetry.space_group_name_H-M   'P 1'
#
loop_
_entity.id
_entity.type
_entity.pdbx_description
1 polymer ?
#
loop_
_entity_poly.entity_id
_entity_poly.type
_entity_poly.pdbx_seq_one_letter_code
_entity_poly.pdbx_strand_id
1 'polypeptide(L)'
;MKPFVCYLAWQEDDWLDEVLDYFPQVNATVPTAKAWAAVTEERMRAGLERALVILNVAGEKEKSMAFLQRLQAEGAFADDPLYLVGVAPEEAEEWQQRFPRASVIVITGHPFEFDYEAVFRQMEAALEGAS
;
A
#
# COMPACT_ATOMS: atom_id res chain seq x y z
N MET A 1 -4.16 18.85 1.58
CA MET A 1 -5.03 18.16 0.59
C MET A 1 -5.47 16.85 1.24
N LYS A 2 -6.70 16.35 1.06
CA LYS A 2 -7.04 15.04 1.65
C LYS A 2 -6.27 13.93 0.91
N PRO A 3 -5.59 13.01 1.61
CA PRO A 3 -4.84 11.94 0.97
C PRO A 3 -5.80 10.99 0.24
N PHE A 4 -5.48 10.61 -0.99
CA PHE A 4 -6.15 9.50 -1.67
C PHE A 4 -5.44 8.21 -1.29
N VAL A 5 -6.06 7.40 -0.44
CA VAL A 5 -5.47 6.15 0.05
C VAL A 5 -6.08 4.99 -0.71
N CYS A 6 -5.24 4.19 -1.36
CA CYS A 6 -5.61 2.93 -1.98
C CYS A 6 -5.08 1.79 -1.09
N TYR A 7 -6.00 1.03 -0.50
CA TYR A 7 -5.67 -0.16 0.26
C TYR A 7 -5.97 -1.41 -0.56
N LEU A 8 -4.98 -2.30 -0.66
CA LEU A 8 -5.05 -3.50 -1.46
C LEU A 8 -4.76 -4.72 -0.59
N ALA A 9 -5.66 -5.70 -0.59
CA ALA A 9 -5.45 -6.97 0.09
C ALA A 9 -6.15 -8.10 -0.66
N TRP A 10 -5.58 -9.30 -0.61
CA TRP A 10 -6.19 -10.49 -1.25
C TRP A 10 -7.31 -11.12 -0.41
N GLN A 11 -7.31 -10.85 0.89
CA GLN A 11 -8.21 -11.42 1.88
C GLN A 11 -8.53 -10.32 2.91
N GLU A 12 -9.58 -10.53 3.70
CA GLU A 12 -9.85 -9.67 4.87
C GLU A 12 -8.71 -9.82 5.89
N ASP A 13 -8.35 -8.71 6.53
CA ASP A 13 -7.21 -8.65 7.43
C ASP A 13 -7.29 -7.42 8.36
N ASP A 14 -6.58 -7.48 9.48
CA ASP A 14 -6.63 -6.47 10.53
C ASP A 14 -5.98 -5.12 10.14
N TRP A 15 -5.15 -5.06 9.08
CA TRP A 15 -4.60 -3.78 8.63
C TRP A 15 -5.67 -2.86 8.07
N LEU A 16 -6.72 -3.40 7.45
CA LEU A 16 -7.77 -2.57 6.88
C LEU A 16 -8.48 -1.75 7.97
N ASP A 17 -8.77 -2.36 9.11
CA ASP A 17 -9.44 -1.69 10.23
C ASP A 17 -8.59 -0.54 10.76
N GLU A 18 -7.29 -0.78 11.01
CA GLU A 18 -6.35 0.24 11.48
C GLU A 18 -6.19 1.39 10.45
N VAL A 19 -6.16 1.05 9.14
CA VAL A 19 -6.08 2.04 8.06
C VAL A 19 -7.36 2.88 7.98
N LEU A 20 -8.53 2.28 8.17
CA LEU A 20 -9.82 2.98 8.17
C LEU A 20 -10.00 3.88 9.40
N ASP A 21 -9.45 3.49 10.55
CA ASP A 21 -9.49 4.28 11.78
C ASP A 21 -8.60 5.53 11.68
N TYR A 22 -7.46 5.45 10.98
CA TYR A 22 -6.55 6.58 10.80
C TYR A 22 -6.93 7.48 9.60
N PHE A 23 -7.19 6.88 8.43
CA PHE A 23 -7.41 7.64 7.20
C PHE A 23 -8.91 7.87 6.92
N PRO A 24 -9.35 9.12 6.71
CA PRO A 24 -10.76 9.44 6.58
C PRO A 24 -11.42 8.95 5.28
N GLN A 25 -10.63 8.61 4.26
CA GLN A 25 -11.09 8.13 2.96
C GLN A 25 -10.11 7.10 2.41
N VAL A 26 -10.58 5.85 2.28
CA VAL A 26 -9.78 4.71 1.83
C VAL A 26 -10.55 3.98 0.75
N ASN A 27 -9.92 3.78 -0.40
CA ASN A 27 -10.41 2.88 -1.44
C ASN A 27 -9.78 1.50 -1.21
N ALA A 28 -10.51 0.64 -0.50
CA ALA A 28 -10.11 -0.73 -0.21
C ALA A 28 -10.60 -1.69 -1.29
N THR A 29 -9.70 -2.47 -1.89
CA THR A 29 -10.07 -3.42 -2.94
C THR A 29 -9.07 -4.57 -3.09
N VAL A 30 -9.39 -5.56 -3.93
CA VAL A 30 -8.49 -6.66 -4.24
C VAL A 30 -7.46 -6.24 -5.31
N PRO A 31 -6.18 -6.65 -5.21
CA PRO A 31 -5.09 -6.28 -6.12
C PRO A 31 -5.20 -6.98 -7.49
N THR A 32 -6.18 -6.56 -8.27
CA THR A 32 -6.38 -7.01 -9.66
C THR A 32 -6.18 -5.85 -10.62
N ALA A 33 -5.80 -6.14 -11.87
CA ALA A 33 -5.65 -5.11 -12.89
C ALA A 33 -6.95 -4.30 -13.11
N LYS A 34 -8.11 -4.95 -12.99
CA LYS A 34 -9.42 -4.28 -13.10
C LYS A 34 -9.65 -3.30 -11.95
N ALA A 35 -9.37 -3.73 -10.72
CA ALA A 35 -9.52 -2.88 -9.53
C ALA A 35 -8.54 -1.70 -9.58
N TRP A 36 -7.29 -1.95 -9.97
CA TRP A 36 -6.29 -0.91 -10.14
C TRP A 36 -6.71 0.14 -11.19
N ALA A 37 -7.25 -0.30 -12.33
CA ALA A 37 -7.77 0.60 -13.36
C ALA A 37 -8.93 1.47 -12.83
N ALA A 38 -9.85 0.88 -12.07
CA ALA A 38 -10.98 1.61 -11.48
C ALA A 38 -10.51 2.67 -10.47
N VAL A 39 -9.58 2.33 -9.57
CA VAL A 39 -8.99 3.26 -8.61
C VAL A 39 -8.24 4.39 -9.32
N THR A 40 -7.51 4.07 -10.38
CA THR A 40 -6.78 5.07 -11.18
C THR A 40 -7.74 6.03 -11.87
N GLU A 41 -8.85 5.54 -12.44
CA GLU A 41 -9.88 6.38 -13.05
C GLU A 41 -10.53 7.32 -12.02
N GLU A 42 -10.85 6.80 -10.84
CA GLU A 42 -11.43 7.59 -9.75
C GLU A 42 -10.46 8.70 -9.30
N ARG A 43 -9.19 8.36 -9.10
CA ARG A 43 -8.13 9.32 -8.75
C ARG A 43 -8.04 10.43 -9.79
N MET A 44 -8.01 10.08 -11.08
CA MET A 44 -7.98 11.05 -12.18
C MET A 44 -9.23 11.94 -12.20
N ARG A 45 -10.41 11.35 -11.97
CA ARG A 45 -11.68 12.08 -11.91
C ARG A 45 -11.73 13.07 -10.74
N ALA A 46 -11.08 12.74 -9.63
CA ALA A 46 -10.93 13.61 -8.48
C ALA A 46 -9.85 14.71 -8.67
N GLY A 47 -9.10 14.69 -9.79
CA GLY A 47 -8.02 15.64 -10.06
C GLY A 47 -6.82 15.46 -9.14
N LEU A 48 -6.60 14.24 -8.64
CA LEU A 48 -5.53 13.93 -7.69
C LEU A 48 -4.32 13.38 -8.45
N GLU A 49 -3.17 14.03 -8.28
CA GLU A 49 -1.94 13.65 -8.98
C GLU A 49 -1.21 12.49 -8.30
N ARG A 50 -1.39 12.32 -6.98
CA ARG A 50 -0.74 11.29 -6.18
C ARG A 50 -1.73 10.51 -5.34
N ALA A 51 -1.40 9.26 -5.07
CA ALA A 51 -2.08 8.38 -4.13
C ALA A 51 -1.08 7.72 -3.19
N LEU A 52 -1.49 7.49 -1.95
CA LEU A 52 -0.81 6.58 -1.05
C LEU A 52 -1.30 5.17 -1.37
N VAL A 53 -0.40 4.25 -1.72
CA VAL A 53 -0.74 2.86 -2.02
C VAL A 53 -0.23 1.96 -0.91
N ILE A 54 -1.13 1.23 -0.29
CA ILE A 54 -0.84 0.24 0.74
C ILE A 54 -1.26 -1.12 0.20
N LEU A 55 -0.33 -2.06 0.08
CA LEU A 55 -0.61 -3.43 -0.29
C LEU A 55 -0.26 -4.35 0.87
N ASN A 56 -1.27 -5.01 1.44
CA ASN A 56 -1.04 -6.13 2.34
C ASN A 56 -0.68 -7.37 1.53
N VAL A 57 0.55 -7.86 1.74
CA VAL A 57 1.09 -9.01 1.00
C VAL A 57 0.98 -10.32 1.80
N ALA A 58 0.45 -10.28 3.02
CA ALA A 58 0.31 -11.43 3.89
C ALA A 58 -0.50 -12.55 3.22
N GLY A 59 -0.03 -13.80 3.37
CA GLY A 59 -0.72 -15.00 2.91
C GLY A 59 -0.73 -15.24 1.38
N GLU A 60 -0.32 -14.27 0.56
CA GLU A 60 -0.47 -14.32 -0.90
C GLU A 60 0.74 -13.71 -1.65
N LYS A 61 1.96 -14.03 -1.20
CA LYS A 61 3.23 -13.48 -1.71
C LYS A 61 3.38 -13.54 -3.22
N GLU A 62 3.18 -14.73 -3.81
CA GLU A 62 3.39 -14.95 -5.24
C GLU A 62 2.45 -14.10 -6.10
N LYS A 63 1.18 -14.00 -5.70
CA LYS A 63 0.18 -13.17 -6.38
C LYS A 63 0.52 -11.69 -6.24
N SER A 64 0.89 -11.24 -5.04
CA SER A 64 1.34 -9.87 -4.77
C SER A 64 2.56 -9.49 -5.62
N MET A 65 3.55 -10.38 -5.72
CA MET A 65 4.72 -10.18 -6.57
C MET A 65 4.34 -10.05 -8.04
N ALA A 66 3.52 -10.97 -8.56
CA ALA A 66 3.08 -10.92 -9.96
C ALA A 66 2.30 -9.64 -10.29
N PHE A 67 1.42 -9.22 -9.36
CA PHE A 67 0.67 -7.97 -9.48
C PHE A 67 1.57 -6.75 -9.52
N LEU A 68 2.49 -6.59 -8.56
CA LEU A 68 3.40 -5.45 -8.50
C LEU A 68 4.36 -5.41 -9.68
N GLN A 69 4.90 -6.55 -10.13
CA GLN A 69 5.77 -6.62 -11.30
C GLN A 69 5.07 -6.15 -12.56
N ARG A 70 3.82 -6.56 -12.75
CA ARG A 70 2.99 -6.10 -13.88
C ARG A 70 2.80 -4.58 -13.81
N LEU A 71 2.39 -4.06 -12.67
CA LEU A 71 2.14 -2.64 -12.49
C LEU A 71 3.40 -1.79 -12.67
N GLN A 72 4.54 -2.26 -12.18
CA GLN A 72 5.84 -1.62 -12.40
C GLN A 72 6.21 -1.58 -13.89
N ALA A 73 5.95 -2.65 -14.64
CA ALA A 73 6.18 -2.69 -16.09
C ALA A 73 5.26 -1.72 -16.86
N GLU A 74 4.07 -1.45 -16.33
CA GLU A 74 3.12 -0.47 -16.86
C GLU A 74 3.45 0.98 -16.40
N GLY A 75 4.51 1.18 -15.62
CA GLY A 75 4.92 2.49 -15.10
C GLY A 75 4.06 3.01 -13.96
N ALA A 76 3.21 2.16 -13.37
CA ALA A 76 2.43 2.51 -12.19
C ALA A 76 3.35 2.75 -10.99
N PHE A 77 2.86 3.55 -10.04
CA PHE A 77 3.58 3.93 -8.80
C PHE A 77 4.85 4.76 -8.99
N ALA A 78 5.13 5.28 -10.19
CA ALA A 78 6.36 6.03 -10.43
C ALA A 78 6.55 7.18 -9.43
N ASP A 79 5.45 7.83 -9.07
CA ASP A 79 5.40 9.01 -8.20
C ASP A 79 4.55 8.79 -6.92
N ASP A 80 3.92 7.61 -6.80
CA ASP A 80 3.05 7.26 -5.66
C ASP A 80 3.86 6.52 -4.58
N PRO A 81 3.78 6.93 -3.29
CA PRO A 81 4.36 6.14 -2.21
C PRO A 81 3.69 4.76 -2.13
N LEU A 82 4.49 3.70 -2.26
CA LEU A 82 4.06 2.31 -2.14
C LEU A 82 4.55 1.72 -0.82
N TYR A 83 3.63 1.21 -0.01
CA TYR A 83 3.91 0.51 1.23
C TYR A 83 3.46 -0.95 1.11
N LEU A 84 4.38 -1.87 1.42
CA LEU A 84 4.10 -3.30 1.53
C LEU A 84 3.96 -3.63 3.01
N VAL A 85 2.77 -4.01 3.43
CA VAL A 85 2.44 -4.31 4.83
C VAL A 85 2.12 -5.79 5.01
N GLY A 86 2.07 -6.27 6.25
CA GLY A 86 1.87 -7.69 6.54
C GLY A 86 3.03 -8.58 6.10
N VAL A 87 4.21 -8.00 5.90
CA VAL A 87 5.40 -8.71 5.44
C VAL A 87 5.98 -9.53 6.59
N ALA A 88 6.16 -10.82 6.36
CA ALA A 88 6.83 -11.69 7.33
C ALA A 88 8.32 -11.31 7.46
N PRO A 89 8.92 -11.33 8.68
CA PRO A 89 10.30 -10.90 8.89
C PRO A 89 11.32 -11.56 7.96
N GLU A 90 11.16 -12.85 7.69
CA GLU A 90 12.02 -13.63 6.81
C GLU A 90 11.91 -13.26 5.31
N GLU A 91 10.86 -12.52 4.93
CA GLU A 91 10.62 -12.11 3.53
C GLU A 91 11.00 -10.66 3.27
N ALA A 92 11.28 -9.88 4.32
CA ALA A 92 11.47 -8.44 4.24
C ALA A 92 12.59 -8.05 3.25
N GLU A 93 13.71 -8.76 3.31
CA GLU A 93 14.84 -8.52 2.42
C GLU A 93 14.49 -8.78 0.95
N GLU A 94 13.75 -9.87 0.67
CA GLU A 94 13.33 -10.21 -0.69
C GLU A 94 12.41 -9.14 -1.28
N TRP A 95 11.42 -8.70 -0.49
CA TRP A 95 10.52 -7.63 -0.90
C TRP A 95 11.26 -6.32 -1.18
N GLN A 96 12.19 -5.94 -0.31
CA GLN A 96 12.97 -4.71 -0.46
C GLN A 96 13.91 -4.78 -1.68
N GLN A 97 14.55 -5.92 -1.94
CA GLN A 97 15.41 -6.10 -3.11
C GLN A 97 14.61 -6.05 -4.41
N ARG A 98 13.41 -6.65 -4.43
CA ARG A 98 12.58 -6.72 -5.64
C ARG A 98 11.90 -5.40 -5.97
N PHE A 99 11.50 -4.65 -4.94
CA PHE A 99 10.79 -3.37 -5.07
C PHE A 99 11.50 -2.28 -4.25
N PRO A 100 12.67 -1.79 -4.70
CA PRO A 100 13.53 -0.90 -3.91
C PRO A 100 12.93 0.48 -3.63
N ARG A 101 11.83 0.85 -4.32
CA ARG A 101 11.09 2.10 -4.07
C ARG A 101 9.94 1.91 -3.08
N ALA A 102 9.58 0.68 -2.76
CA ALA A 102 8.54 0.40 -1.79
C ALA A 102 9.10 0.48 -0.37
N SER A 103 8.30 0.99 0.55
CA SER A 103 8.53 0.89 1.98
C SER A 103 8.01 -0.46 2.46
N VAL A 104 8.88 -1.29 3.02
CA VAL A 104 8.53 -2.62 3.55
C VAL A 104 8.27 -2.51 5.05
N ILE A 105 7.03 -2.82 5.47
CA ILE A 105 6.61 -2.77 6.86
C ILE A 105 6.47 -4.18 7.42
N VAL A 106 7.36 -4.49 8.36
CA VAL A 106 7.42 -5.77 9.07
C VAL A 106 6.86 -5.57 10.46
N ILE A 107 5.90 -6.42 10.86
CA ILE A 107 5.44 -6.47 12.25
C ILE A 107 6.34 -7.46 12.99
N THR A 108 7.26 -6.95 13.80
CA THR A 108 8.07 -7.76 14.71
C THR A 108 7.41 -7.77 16.09
N GLY A 109 6.41 -8.62 16.30
CA GLY A 109 5.71 -8.71 17.58
C GLY A 109 4.24 -9.09 17.44
N HIS A 110 3.48 -8.94 18.52
CA HIS A 110 2.03 -9.08 18.44
C HIS A 110 1.42 -7.86 17.74
N PRO A 111 0.39 -8.03 16.86
CA PRO A 111 -0.25 -6.91 16.17
C PRO A 111 -0.70 -5.78 17.11
N PHE A 112 -1.27 -6.10 18.27
CA PHE A 112 -1.73 -5.09 19.23
C PHE A 112 -0.61 -4.26 19.91
N GLU A 113 0.65 -4.68 19.80
CA GLU A 113 1.81 -3.93 20.30
C GLU A 113 2.47 -3.08 19.19
N PHE A 114 2.02 -3.25 17.94
CA PHE A 114 2.56 -2.56 16.79
C PHE A 114 2.07 -1.11 16.77
N ASP A 115 2.99 -0.16 16.58
CA ASP A 115 2.68 1.26 16.52
C ASP A 115 2.18 1.64 15.11
N TYR A 116 0.93 1.28 14.82
CA TYR A 116 0.26 1.60 13.56
C TYR A 116 0.22 3.11 13.30
N GLU A 117 -0.05 3.90 14.33
CA GLU A 117 -0.15 5.37 14.20
C GLU A 117 1.17 5.98 13.73
N ALA A 118 2.31 5.53 14.27
CA ALA A 118 3.62 5.99 13.81
C ALA A 118 3.87 5.65 12.34
N VAL A 119 3.46 4.46 11.88
CA VAL A 119 3.58 4.06 10.47
C VAL A 119 2.67 4.90 9.58
N PHE A 120 1.42 5.14 9.98
CA PHE A 120 0.48 5.93 9.18
C PHE A 120 0.89 7.40 9.06
N ARG A 121 1.44 7.99 10.13
CA ARG A 121 2.04 9.34 10.06
C ARG A 121 3.19 9.41 9.05
N GLN A 122 4.01 8.36 8.95
CA GLN A 122 5.07 8.30 7.94
C GLN A 122 4.51 8.20 6.52
N MET A 123 3.46 7.38 6.33
CA MET A 123 2.77 7.24 5.05
C MET A 123 2.14 8.55 4.58
N GLU A 124 1.49 9.27 5.49
CA GLU A 124 0.90 10.58 5.21
C GLU A 124 1.99 11.60 4.82
N ALA A 125 3.08 11.66 5.58
CA ALA A 125 4.21 12.54 5.26
C ALA A 125 4.85 12.23 3.89
N ALA A 126 4.94 10.95 3.49
CA ALA A 126 5.46 10.56 2.18
C ALA A 126 4.58 11.05 1.02
N LEU A 127 3.27 11.19 1.25
CA LEU A 127 2.35 11.76 0.27
C LEU A 127 2.51 13.29 0.17
N GLU A 128 2.80 13.96 1.27
CA GLU A 128 3.05 15.41 1.29
C GLU A 128 4.45 15.78 0.75
N GLY A 129 5.42 14.87 0.87
CA GLY A 129 6.85 15.10 0.62
C GLY A 129 7.37 14.92 -0.82
N ALA A 130 6.53 15.02 -1.86
CA ALA A 130 7.02 15.30 -3.22
C ALA A 130 6.86 16.80 -3.50
N SER A 131 7.75 17.60 -2.90
CA SER A 131 7.92 19.03 -3.19
C SER A 131 9.23 19.23 -3.95
#